data_AF-A0A3N5QJ73-F1
#
_entry.id   AF-A0A3N5QJ73-F1
#
_cell.length_a   1.000
_cell.length_b   1.000
_cell.length_c   1.000
_cell.angle_alpha   90.00
_cell.angle_beta   90.00
_cell.angle_gamma   90.00
#
_symmetry.space_group_name_H-M   'P 1'
#
loop_
_entity.id
_entity.type
_entity.pdbx_description
1 polymer ?
#
loop_
_entity_poly.entity_id
_entity_poly.type
_entity_poly.pdbx_seq_one_letter_code
_entity_poly.pdbx_strand_id
1 'polypeptide(L)'
;MRKPSSFEQIIDLFLLRTTPPDYAVDQPYYTTGNIVAAAIIRVAIIGVVAILFNSSYGSSGWWWTAVMFAMWGLGAYPAWIQYNKYYDKVEELHTGTLCGSCRHFNPTNQLCMIMDVHVTSEEPPCEGEAWEPR
;
A
#
# COMPACT_ATOMS: atom_id res chain seq x y z
N MET A 1 14.21 -20.40 -1.49
CA MET A 1 13.11 -19.50 -1.08
C MET A 1 13.01 -19.51 0.44
N ARG A 2 13.13 -18.35 1.09
CA ARG A 2 13.01 -18.22 2.55
C ARG A 2 11.57 -17.86 2.89
N LYS A 3 10.90 -18.62 3.76
CA LYS A 3 9.60 -18.22 4.31
C LYS A 3 9.79 -17.03 5.25
N PRO A 4 8.95 -15.99 5.19
CA PRO A 4 9.03 -14.88 6.13
C PRO A 4 8.71 -15.36 7.54
N SER A 5 9.52 -14.92 8.50
CA SER A 5 9.27 -15.12 9.93
C SER A 5 8.01 -14.37 10.37
N SER A 6 7.37 -14.82 11.46
CA SER A 6 6.16 -14.16 11.97
C SER A 6 6.37 -12.68 12.31
N PHE A 7 7.59 -12.30 12.69
CA PHE A 7 7.96 -10.91 12.96
C PHE A 7 8.03 -10.07 11.67
N GLU A 8 8.60 -10.62 10.60
CA GLU A 8 8.63 -9.95 9.28
C GLU A 8 7.21 -9.74 8.75
N GLN A 9 6.31 -10.71 8.92
CA GLN A 9 4.89 -10.56 8.53
C GLN A 9 4.17 -9.46 9.33
N ILE A 10 4.41 -9.37 10.63
CA ILE A 10 3.84 -8.30 11.48
C ILE A 10 4.40 -6.94 11.07
N ILE A 11 5.69 -6.85 10.77
CA ILE A 11 6.31 -5.62 10.26
C ILE A 11 5.73 -5.26 8.89
N ASP A 12 5.56 -6.20 7.98
CA ASP A 12 5.00 -5.89 6.65
C ASP A 12 3.56 -5.38 6.76
N LEU A 13 2.79 -5.89 7.74
CA LEU A 13 1.44 -5.43 8.04
C LEU A 13 1.40 -4.02 8.67
N PHE A 14 2.33 -3.71 9.59
CA PHE A 14 2.34 -2.43 10.34
C PHE A 14 3.19 -1.33 9.71
N LEU A 15 4.26 -1.71 9.04
CA LEU A 15 5.38 -0.93 8.53
C LEU A 15 5.65 -1.37 7.10
N LEU A 16 4.61 -1.31 6.26
CA LEU A 16 4.69 -1.53 4.81
C LEU A 16 6.04 -1.04 4.28
N ARG A 17 6.88 -2.00 3.94
CA ARG A 17 8.27 -1.79 3.53
C ARG A 17 8.26 -1.01 2.22
N THR A 18 9.10 0.01 2.10
CA THR A 18 9.23 0.73 0.83
C THR A 18 9.93 -0.07 -0.27
N THR A 19 10.47 -1.24 0.06
CA THR A 19 11.18 -2.14 -0.84
C THR A 19 10.57 -3.54 -0.79
N PRO A 20 10.38 -4.19 -1.95
CA PRO A 20 9.86 -5.54 -2.00
C PRO A 20 10.81 -6.51 -1.27
N PRO A 21 10.29 -7.49 -0.51
CA PRO A 21 11.13 -8.50 0.13
C PRO A 21 11.83 -9.39 -0.91
N ASP A 22 13.06 -9.85 -0.62
CA ASP A 22 13.86 -10.70 -1.54
C ASP A 22 13.23 -12.07 -1.87
N TYR A 23 12.16 -12.46 -1.16
CA TYR A 23 11.45 -13.74 -1.33
C TYR A 23 10.14 -13.60 -2.10
N ALA A 24 9.80 -12.39 -2.51
CA ALA A 24 8.50 -12.07 -3.03
C ALA A 24 8.49 -12.34 -4.55
N VAL A 25 7.47 -13.06 -5.02
CA VAL A 25 7.41 -13.64 -6.38
C VAL A 25 6.30 -12.99 -7.21
N ASP A 26 5.21 -12.57 -6.56
CA ASP A 26 4.02 -12.00 -7.20
C ASP A 26 3.99 -10.47 -7.03
N GLN A 27 3.93 -9.74 -8.15
CA GLN A 27 3.62 -8.29 -8.14
C GLN A 27 2.14 -8.06 -8.43
N PRO A 28 1.50 -7.05 -7.82
CA PRO A 28 2.04 -6.06 -6.88
C PRO A 28 2.11 -6.57 -5.43
N TYR A 29 3.17 -6.16 -4.74
CA TYR A 29 3.35 -6.43 -3.30
C TYR A 29 2.44 -5.59 -2.40
N TYR A 30 2.03 -4.42 -2.87
CA TYR A 30 1.20 -3.48 -2.14
C TYR A 30 0.01 -3.06 -3.00
N THR A 31 -1.19 -3.35 -2.53
CA THR A 31 -2.42 -2.81 -3.10
C THR A 31 -2.80 -1.51 -2.42
N THR A 32 -3.62 -0.70 -3.08
CA THR A 32 -4.19 0.52 -2.47
C THR A 32 -4.89 0.20 -1.14
N GLY A 33 -5.60 -0.94 -1.07
CA GLY A 33 -6.23 -1.43 0.15
C GLY A 33 -5.25 -1.64 1.31
N ASN A 34 -4.12 -2.30 1.07
CA ASN A 34 -3.10 -2.52 2.10
C ASN A 34 -2.48 -1.20 2.58
N ILE A 35 -2.25 -0.25 1.68
CA ILE A 35 -1.71 1.08 2.01
C ILE A 35 -2.66 1.82 2.97
N VAL A 36 -3.96 1.83 2.65
CA VAL A 36 -4.99 2.46 3.49
C VAL A 36 -5.13 1.75 4.83
N ALA A 37 -5.16 0.41 4.83
CA ALA A 37 -5.28 -0.38 6.06
C ALA A 37 -4.12 -0.08 7.03
N ALA A 38 -2.88 -0.05 6.55
CA ALA A 38 -1.73 0.26 7.39
C ALA A 38 -1.77 1.70 7.93
N ALA A 39 -2.27 2.67 7.14
CA ALA A 39 -2.45 4.04 7.60
C ALA A 39 -3.44 4.11 8.78
N ILE A 40 -4.60 3.46 8.64
CA ILE A 40 -5.64 3.39 9.69
C ILE A 40 -5.08 2.75 10.95
N ILE A 41 -4.39 1.61 10.79
CA ILE A 41 -3.79 0.88 11.90
C ILE A 41 -2.76 1.74 12.67
N ARG A 42 -1.88 2.48 11.97
CA ARG A 42 -0.90 3.39 12.61
C ARG A 42 -1.59 4.51 13.36
N VAL A 43 -2.58 5.15 12.74
CA VAL A 43 -3.37 6.22 13.39
C VAL A 43 -4.08 5.68 14.62
N ALA A 44 -4.65 4.49 14.55
CA ALA A 44 -5.30 3.83 15.69
C ALA A 44 -4.31 3.57 16.84
N ILE A 45 -3.10 3.05 16.55
CA ILE A 45 -2.06 2.86 17.57
C ILE A 45 -1.64 4.19 18.19
N ILE A 46 -1.39 5.21 17.37
CA ILE A 46 -1.02 6.55 17.86
C ILE A 46 -2.12 7.11 18.75
N GLY A 47 -3.38 6.94 18.37
CA GLY A 47 -4.55 7.34 19.17
C GLY A 47 -4.64 6.61 20.51
N VAL A 48 -4.46 5.28 20.53
CA VAL A 48 -4.45 4.49 21.78
C VAL A 48 -3.31 4.95 22.70
N VAL A 49 -2.10 5.12 22.17
CA VAL A 49 -0.96 5.65 22.92
C VAL A 49 -1.27 7.05 23.46
N ALA A 50 -1.85 7.92 22.64
CA ALA A 50 -2.22 9.28 23.04
C ALA A 50 -3.21 9.29 24.23
N ILE A 51 -4.18 8.37 24.23
CA ILE A 51 -5.16 8.23 25.32
C ILE A 51 -4.49 7.74 26.61
N LEU A 52 -3.59 6.75 26.53
CA LEU A 52 -2.88 6.22 27.69
C LEU A 52 -2.03 7.29 28.40
N PHE A 53 -1.42 8.20 27.64
CA PHE A 53 -0.59 9.29 28.17
C PHE A 53 -1.37 10.57 28.47
N ASN A 54 -2.68 10.58 28.24
CA ASN A 54 -3.52 11.77 28.43
C ASN A 54 -3.58 12.22 29.90
N SER A 55 -3.51 11.30 30.87
CA SER A 55 -3.50 11.66 32.29
C SER A 55 -2.24 12.44 32.70
N SER A 56 -1.13 12.23 32.01
CA SER A 56 0.16 12.86 32.32
C SER A 56 0.36 14.18 31.58
N TYR A 57 -0.08 14.26 30.32
CA TYR A 57 0.22 15.39 29.42
C TYR A 57 -1.03 16.17 28.96
N GLY A 58 -2.24 15.65 29.20
CA GLY A 58 -3.48 16.23 28.67
C GLY A 58 -3.78 17.66 29.15
N SER A 59 -3.27 18.07 30.31
CA SER A 59 -3.46 19.43 30.84
C SER A 59 -2.54 20.47 30.19
N SER A 60 -1.51 20.07 29.46
CA SER A 60 -0.46 20.97 28.95
C SER A 60 -0.90 21.84 27.76
N GLY A 61 -2.13 21.67 27.26
CA GLY A 61 -2.70 22.44 26.14
C GLY A 61 -2.13 22.07 24.76
N TRP A 62 -0.84 21.72 24.67
CA TRP A 62 -0.16 21.35 23.42
C TRP A 62 -0.22 19.85 23.10
N TRP A 63 -0.64 19.00 24.04
CA TRP A 63 -0.63 17.54 23.90
C TRP A 63 -1.39 17.07 22.65
N TRP A 64 -2.64 17.48 22.52
CA TRP A 64 -3.47 17.11 21.37
C TRP A 64 -2.94 17.65 20.04
N THR A 65 -2.29 18.82 20.05
CA THR A 65 -1.59 19.36 18.88
C THR A 65 -0.44 18.45 18.47
N ALA A 66 0.39 18.01 19.42
CA ALA A 66 1.48 17.08 19.14
C ALA A 66 0.97 15.73 18.62
N VAL A 67 -0.14 15.22 19.18
CA VAL A 67 -0.80 13.99 18.71
C VAL A 67 -1.29 14.14 17.26
N MET A 68 -1.88 15.27 16.89
CA MET A 68 -2.30 15.54 15.50
C MET A 68 -1.11 15.51 14.54
N PHE A 69 0.00 16.17 14.90
CA PHE A 69 1.23 16.12 14.10
C PHE A 69 1.80 14.71 14.01
N ALA A 70 1.76 13.92 15.09
CA ALA A 70 2.20 12.54 15.08
C ALA A 70 1.32 11.66 14.17
N MET A 71 -0.01 11.80 14.24
CA MET A 71 -0.92 11.05 13.35
C MET A 71 -0.70 11.41 11.88
N TRP A 72 -0.48 12.68 11.56
CA TRP A 72 -0.18 13.09 10.19
C TRP A 72 1.21 12.59 9.75
N GLY A 73 2.27 12.86 10.51
CA GLY A 73 3.64 12.57 10.13
C GLY A 73 4.05 11.09 10.22
N LEU A 74 3.54 10.35 11.20
CA LEU A 74 3.86 8.93 11.40
C LEU A 74 2.77 7.99 10.88
N GLY A 75 1.51 8.46 10.82
CA GLY A 75 0.40 7.66 10.31
C GLY A 75 0.17 7.86 8.81
N ALA A 76 -0.23 9.07 8.43
CA ALA A 76 -0.69 9.38 7.08
C ALA A 76 0.45 9.60 6.06
N TYR A 77 1.51 10.32 6.44
CA TYR A 77 2.59 10.69 5.54
C TYR A 77 3.33 9.48 4.92
N PRO A 78 3.67 8.41 5.68
CA PRO A 78 4.27 7.23 5.08
C PRO A 78 3.34 6.54 4.08
N ALA A 79 2.02 6.54 4.34
CA ALA A 79 1.03 5.98 3.42
C ALA A 79 0.94 6.80 2.12
N TRP A 80 1.03 8.13 2.22
CA TRP A 80 1.07 9.02 1.06
C TRP A 80 2.30 8.76 0.17
N ILE A 81 3.49 8.62 0.75
CA ILE A 81 4.72 8.27 0.00
C ILE A 81 4.54 6.95 -0.74
N GLN A 82 3.95 5.95 -0.09
CA GLN A 82 3.77 4.63 -0.68
C GLN A 82 2.72 4.64 -1.79
N TYR A 83 1.63 5.39 -1.59
CA TYR A 83 0.61 5.57 -2.60
C TYR A 83 1.21 6.19 -3.87
N ASN A 84 2.06 7.21 -3.75
CA ASN A 84 2.73 7.81 -4.90
C ASN A 84 3.62 6.79 -5.62
N LYS A 85 4.42 5.99 -4.90
CA LYS A 85 5.24 4.95 -5.53
C LYS A 85 4.41 3.87 -6.23
N TYR A 86 3.30 3.46 -5.65
CA TYR A 86 2.35 2.54 -6.27
C TYR A 86 1.75 3.16 -7.54
N TYR A 87 1.33 4.42 -7.46
CA TYR A 87 0.78 5.15 -8.59
C TYR A 87 1.77 5.26 -9.75
N ASP A 88 3.03 5.64 -9.47
CA ASP A 88 4.09 5.72 -10.49
C ASP A 88 4.30 4.38 -11.19
N LYS A 89 4.21 3.26 -10.45
CA LYS A 89 4.34 1.91 -11.03
C LYS A 89 3.13 1.49 -11.86
N VAL A 90 1.93 1.86 -11.45
CA VAL A 90 0.72 1.63 -12.24
C VAL A 90 0.73 2.48 -13.51
N GLU A 91 1.23 3.71 -13.45
CA GLU A 91 1.38 4.60 -14.62
C GLU A 91 2.42 4.06 -15.61
N GLU A 92 3.54 3.51 -15.12
CA GLU A 92 4.53 2.81 -15.95
C GLU A 92 3.89 1.61 -16.68
N LEU A 93 3.04 0.84 -16.00
CA LEU A 93 2.28 -0.26 -16.63
C LEU A 93 1.23 0.26 -17.62
N HIS A 94 0.57 1.37 -17.29
CA HIS A 94 -0.47 1.97 -18.14
C HIS A 94 0.10 2.43 -19.48
N THR A 95 1.27 3.08 -19.44
CA THR A 95 1.94 3.64 -20.62
C THR A 95 2.84 2.64 -21.35
N GLY A 96 3.39 1.65 -20.64
CA GLY A 96 4.40 0.73 -21.17
C GLY A 96 3.90 -0.65 -21.60
N THR A 97 2.64 -1.01 -21.33
CA THR A 97 2.14 -2.38 -21.61
C THR A 97 0.81 -2.39 -22.37
N LEU A 98 0.54 -3.51 -23.07
CA LEU A 98 -0.76 -3.78 -23.69
C LEU A 98 -1.90 -3.76 -22.66
N CYS A 99 -1.65 -4.27 -21.45
CA CYS A 99 -2.65 -4.27 -20.39
C CYS A 99 -3.10 -2.86 -19.98
N GLY A 100 -2.22 -1.85 -20.09
CA GLY A 100 -2.54 -0.47 -19.77
C GLY A 100 -3.68 0.14 -20.59
N SER A 101 -3.72 -0.19 -21.89
CA SER A 101 -4.76 0.22 -22.83
C SER A 101 -5.98 -0.71 -22.83
N CYS A 102 -5.97 -1.79 -22.04
CA CYS A 102 -7.06 -2.75 -21.98
C CYS A 102 -8.26 -2.24 -21.17
N ARG A 103 -9.48 -2.47 -21.67
CA ARG A 103 -10.74 -2.16 -20.97
C ARG A 103 -10.88 -2.90 -19.65
N HIS A 104 -10.31 -4.11 -19.56
CA HIS A 104 -10.42 -4.99 -18.39
C HIS A 104 -9.37 -4.73 -17.31
N PHE A 105 -8.46 -3.78 -17.52
CA PHE A 105 -7.45 -3.45 -16.53
C PHE A 105 -8.02 -2.53 -15.44
N ASN A 106 -7.88 -2.95 -14.18
CA ASN A 106 -8.21 -2.17 -13.00
C ASN A 106 -6.94 -1.57 -12.37
N PRO A 107 -6.74 -0.24 -12.44
CA PRO A 107 -5.54 0.41 -11.92
C PRO A 107 -5.46 0.44 -10.38
N THR A 108 -6.61 0.36 -9.68
CA THR A 108 -6.66 0.42 -8.21
C THR A 108 -6.02 -0.81 -7.56
N ASN A 109 -6.11 -1.96 -8.22
CA ASN A 109 -5.57 -3.24 -7.74
C ASN A 109 -4.53 -3.85 -8.69
N GLN A 110 -4.15 -3.18 -9.77
CA GLN A 110 -3.24 -3.68 -10.80
C GLN A 110 -3.65 -5.09 -11.31
N LEU A 111 -4.93 -5.22 -11.64
CA LEU A 111 -5.63 -6.49 -11.82
C LEU A 111 -6.25 -6.57 -13.23
N CYS A 112 -6.17 -7.74 -13.87
CA CYS A 112 -7.02 -8.07 -14.99
C CYS A 112 -8.36 -8.62 -14.49
N MET A 113 -9.48 -7.93 -14.77
CA MET A 113 -10.80 -8.30 -14.27
C MET A 113 -11.36 -9.61 -14.83
N ILE A 114 -10.84 -10.09 -15.97
CA ILE A 114 -11.27 -11.36 -16.58
C ILE A 114 -10.58 -12.55 -15.91
N MET A 115 -9.26 -12.48 -15.79
CA MET A 115 -8.45 -13.59 -15.29
C MET A 115 -8.34 -13.59 -13.77
N ASP A 116 -8.69 -12.48 -13.11
CA ASP A 116 -8.49 -12.24 -11.69
C ASP A 116 -7.02 -12.39 -11.24
N VAL A 117 -6.10 -12.07 -12.17
CA VAL A 117 -4.64 -12.15 -11.99
C VAL A 117 -4.04 -10.74 -12.05
N HIS A 118 -3.04 -10.51 -11.21
CA HIS A 118 -2.28 -9.28 -11.20
C HIS A 118 -1.42 -9.13 -12.45
N VAL A 119 -1.44 -7.93 -13.03
CA VAL A 119 -0.71 -7.63 -14.26
C VAL A 119 0.73 -7.26 -13.94
N THR A 120 1.69 -7.84 -14.66
CA THR A 120 3.10 -7.48 -14.59
C THR A 120 3.54 -6.77 -15.87
N SER A 121 4.77 -6.24 -15.89
CA SER A 121 5.34 -5.56 -17.06
C SER A 121 5.87 -6.51 -18.13
N GLU A 122 6.02 -7.81 -17.81
CA GLU A 122 6.67 -8.76 -18.71
C GLU A 122 5.70 -9.27 -19.77
N GLU A 123 4.55 -9.82 -19.34
CA GLU A 123 3.61 -10.47 -20.26
C GLU A 123 2.15 -10.23 -19.81
N PRO A 124 1.22 -10.04 -20.76
CA PRO A 124 -0.20 -9.95 -20.44
C PRO A 124 -0.72 -11.32 -19.96
N PRO A 125 -1.48 -11.40 -18.85
CA PRO A 125 -1.93 -12.68 -18.29
C PRO A 125 -2.93 -13.43 -19.18
N CYS A 126 -3.55 -12.74 -20.15
CA CYS A 126 -4.45 -13.34 -21.14
C CYS A 126 -3.75 -13.63 -22.47
N GLU A 127 -2.42 -13.49 -22.56
CA GLU A 127 -1.62 -13.62 -23.79
C GLU A 127 -2.10 -12.73 -24.96
N GLY A 128 -2.96 -11.75 -24.67
CA GLY A 128 -3.60 -10.88 -25.66
C GLY A 128 -4.91 -11.42 -26.25
N GLU A 129 -5.32 -12.66 -25.98
CA GLU A 129 -6.54 -13.25 -26.56
C GLU A 129 -7.83 -12.54 -26.09
N ALA A 130 -7.85 -12.14 -24.82
CA ALA A 130 -8.98 -11.44 -24.20
C ALA A 130 -8.72 -9.93 -24.07
N TRP A 131 -7.79 -9.38 -24.85
CA TRP A 131 -7.49 -7.95 -24.82
C TRP A 131 -8.53 -7.16 -25.62
N GLU A 132 -9.06 -6.09 -25.02
CA GLU A 132 -9.99 -5.17 -25.67
C GLU A 132 -9.51 -3.73 -25.48
N PRO A 133 -9.48 -2.90 -26.55
CA PRO A 133 -9.10 -1.50 -26.43
C PRO A 133 -10.14 -0.71 -25.61
N ARG A 134 -9.68 0.27 -24.83
CA ARG A 134 -10.53 1.28 -24.20
C ARG A 134 -11.07 2.32 -25.19
#